data_AF-A0A2G6JW77-F1
#
_entry.id   AF-A0A2G6JW77-F1
#
_cell.length_a   1.000
_cell.length_b   1.000
_cell.length_c   1.000
_cell.angle_alpha   90.00
_cell.angle_beta   90.00
_cell.angle_gamma   90.00
#
_symmetry.space_group_name_H-M   'P 1'
#
loop_
_entity.id
_entity.type
_entity.pdbx_description
1 polymer ?
#
loop_
_entity_poly.entity_id
_entity_poly.type
_entity_poly.pdbx_seq_one_letter_code
_entity_poly.pdbx_strand_id
1 'polypeptide(L)'
;MLRRLGRSRATSEDGFSLLEVVVALALFMIMSASLGYALTRVLHTSRSNESRVIAANLAERKLETLRSMNPLDIALGAHPRETVTIENRDYFLDVRASYNTVGEYQNACEGASGKASFTAVHIEVSWSKMDGVQPIRSDTTFALPVTGVTATTGVLTIPVEDAAGEPVQNMPVTLTGPTGSAMTATTMSDGCAVFTNVAPSTGYTASVNSRGWVDKSGKRVSERTGLSVIAGEVSKAAGFVYDKAATVRMRLTRADAAGPEYVFPPQTGVTLANGSGGFGAIGHPVCPDGSPNCVTVDAGERERTGLFPFTDGYETWTGTCSTAHPAVSSPVVPKPGQSATIANAKAAALRFQVVEAATAAPATGWSITIRNEDCAGEVYDLGYSTTEPVSLSLPPGKWRLEATDGARTEFTRVNLAENQLLLDGAIVAVNV
;
A
#
# COMPACT_ATOMS: atom_id res chain seq x y z
N MET A 1 -109.41 -27.65 12.47
CA MET A 1 -109.04 -29.09 12.39
C MET A 1 -107.82 -29.29 13.28
N LEU A 2 -108.02 -29.75 14.52
CA LEU A 2 -107.85 -31.15 14.95
C LEU A 2 -106.37 -31.61 14.87
N ARG A 3 -105.59 -31.63 15.98
CA ARG A 3 -105.55 -32.56 17.13
C ARG A 3 -104.49 -33.67 16.94
N ARG A 4 -103.51 -33.68 17.88
CA ARG A 4 -102.95 -34.88 18.57
C ARG A 4 -102.05 -35.81 17.73
N LEU A 5 -100.98 -36.46 18.18
CA LEU A 5 -100.29 -36.79 19.45
C LEU A 5 -98.81 -37.03 19.04
N GLY A 6 -97.75 -36.73 19.79
CA GLY A 6 -97.44 -37.23 21.11
C GLY A 6 -96.32 -38.30 21.04
N ARG A 7 -95.39 -38.24 22.02
CA ARG A 7 -94.27 -39.18 22.33
C ARG A 7 -93.03 -39.05 21.44
N SER A 8 -91.80 -39.12 21.96
CA SER A 8 -91.31 -39.55 23.29
C SER A 8 -89.91 -39.00 23.55
N ARG A 9 -89.63 -38.78 24.84
CA ARG A 9 -88.29 -38.68 25.46
C ARG A 9 -87.21 -39.47 24.70
N ALA A 10 -86.14 -38.79 24.36
CA ALA A 10 -84.80 -39.26 24.65
C ALA A 10 -84.05 -38.07 25.24
N THR A 11 -84.10 -37.95 26.56
CA THR A 11 -83.01 -37.34 27.32
C THR A 11 -81.79 -38.18 27.02
N SER A 12 -81.02 -37.79 26.00
CA SER A 12 -79.65 -38.25 25.85
C SER A 12 -78.86 -37.51 26.94
N GLU A 13 -78.94 -38.03 28.16
CA GLU A 13 -77.81 -37.95 29.07
C GLU A 13 -76.73 -38.85 28.46
N ASP A 14 -76.08 -38.35 27.40
CA ASP A 14 -74.84 -38.94 26.94
C ASP A 14 -73.82 -38.64 28.04
N GLY A 15 -73.59 -39.65 28.88
CA GLY A 15 -72.46 -39.68 29.76
C GLY A 15 -71.21 -39.44 28.93
N PHE A 16 -70.45 -38.41 29.29
CA PHE A 16 -69.20 -38.02 28.63
C PHE A 16 -68.38 -39.26 28.29
N SER A 17 -68.22 -39.54 26.99
CA SER A 17 -67.34 -40.62 26.60
C SER A 17 -65.91 -40.24 26.97
N LEU A 18 -65.15 -41.19 27.52
CA LEU A 18 -63.74 -40.99 27.87
C LEU A 18 -62.92 -40.46 26.68
N LEU A 19 -63.33 -40.82 25.46
CA LEU A 19 -62.75 -40.35 24.20
C LEU A 19 -63.00 -38.84 23.96
N GLU A 20 -64.21 -38.35 24.23
CA GLU A 20 -64.58 -36.94 24.05
C GLU A 20 -63.78 -36.03 24.98
N VAL A 21 -63.57 -36.44 26.23
CA VAL A 21 -62.74 -35.71 27.19
C VAL A 21 -61.29 -35.64 26.72
N VAL A 22 -60.75 -36.73 26.15
CA VAL A 22 -59.36 -36.75 25.62
C VAL A 22 -59.22 -35.87 24.38
N VAL A 23 -60.19 -35.89 23.46
CA VAL A 23 -60.19 -35.04 22.26
C VAL A 23 -60.34 -33.57 22.64
N ALA A 24 -61.23 -33.24 23.58
CA ALA A 24 -61.40 -31.87 24.08
C ALA A 24 -60.12 -31.35 24.76
N LEU A 25 -59.45 -32.17 25.56
CA LEU A 25 -58.15 -31.83 26.17
C LEU A 25 -57.05 -31.62 25.12
N ALA A 26 -57.00 -32.46 24.09
CA ALA A 26 -56.03 -32.31 23.00
C ALA A 26 -56.24 -31.01 22.23
N LEU A 27 -57.48 -30.70 21.85
CA LEU A 27 -57.82 -29.45 21.17
C LEU A 27 -57.55 -28.22 22.04
N PHE A 28 -57.89 -28.30 23.32
CA PHE A 28 -57.58 -27.23 24.27
C PHE A 28 -56.07 -26.98 24.37
N MET A 29 -55.25 -28.04 24.50
CA MET A 29 -53.79 -27.90 24.54
C MET A 29 -53.21 -27.25 23.28
N ILE A 30 -53.70 -27.63 22.10
CA ILE A 30 -53.26 -27.04 20.82
C ILE A 30 -53.64 -25.54 20.77
N MET A 31 -54.86 -25.20 21.15
CA MET A 31 -55.34 -23.81 21.18
C MET A 31 -54.57 -22.98 22.21
N SER A 32 -54.40 -23.47 23.44
CA SER A 32 -53.64 -22.78 24.48
C SER A 32 -52.17 -22.58 24.10
N ALA A 33 -51.53 -23.57 23.47
CA ALA A 33 -50.16 -23.44 22.98
C ALA A 33 -50.05 -22.35 21.89
N SER A 34 -51.01 -22.31 20.95
CA SER A 34 -51.04 -21.29 19.90
C SER A 34 -51.24 -19.88 20.44
N LEU A 35 -52.12 -19.71 21.43
CA LEU A 35 -52.36 -18.42 22.09
C LEU A 35 -51.15 -17.98 22.93
N GLY A 36 -50.54 -18.91 23.66
CA GLY A 36 -49.31 -18.67 24.42
C GLY A 36 -48.19 -18.18 23.50
N TYR A 37 -47.98 -18.87 22.37
CA TYR A 37 -46.98 -18.47 21.38
C TYR A 37 -47.27 -17.08 20.77
N ALA A 38 -48.53 -16.80 20.44
CA ALA A 38 -48.95 -15.50 19.93
C ALA A 38 -48.69 -14.37 20.95
N LEU A 39 -49.02 -14.58 22.22
CA LEU A 39 -48.76 -13.62 23.29
C LEU A 39 -47.27 -13.36 23.49
N THR A 40 -46.44 -14.41 23.48
CA THR A 40 -44.99 -14.25 23.58
C THR A 40 -44.43 -13.45 22.41
N ARG A 41 -44.88 -13.73 21.18
CA ARG A 41 -44.52 -12.94 19.98
C ARG A 41 -44.89 -11.47 20.15
N VAL A 42 -46.12 -11.17 20.58
CA VAL A 42 -46.59 -9.79 20.79
C VAL A 42 -45.73 -9.07 21.83
N LEU A 43 -45.37 -9.72 22.93
CA LEU A 43 -44.49 -9.15 23.94
C LEU A 43 -43.07 -8.88 23.42
N HIS A 44 -42.50 -9.81 22.63
CA HIS A 44 -41.21 -9.60 21.98
C HIS A 44 -41.25 -8.42 21.01
N THR A 45 -42.30 -8.31 20.18
CA THR A 45 -42.49 -7.19 19.27
C THR A 45 -42.65 -5.87 20.02
N SER A 46 -43.43 -5.85 21.11
CA SER A 46 -43.62 -4.65 21.92
C SER A 46 -42.31 -4.16 22.53
N ARG A 47 -41.51 -5.07 23.12
CA ARG A 47 -40.18 -4.73 23.67
C ARG A 47 -39.20 -4.27 22.60
N SER A 48 -39.25 -4.88 21.42
CA SER A 48 -38.43 -4.44 20.29
C SER A 48 -38.81 -3.04 19.81
N ASN A 49 -40.10 -2.73 19.74
CA ASN A 49 -40.59 -1.40 19.37
C ASN A 49 -40.17 -0.35 20.41
N GLU A 50 -40.27 -0.68 21.69
CA GLU A 50 -39.78 0.17 22.78
C GLU A 50 -38.28 0.47 22.65
N SER A 51 -37.44 -0.54 22.40
CA SER A 51 -36.00 -0.34 22.19
C SER A 51 -35.71 0.52 20.95
N ARG A 52 -36.50 0.38 19.87
CA ARG A 52 -36.37 1.23 18.67
C ARG A 52 -36.71 2.68 18.96
N VAL A 53 -37.77 2.94 19.74
CA VAL A 53 -38.16 4.31 20.13
C VAL A 53 -37.09 4.93 21.02
N ILE A 54 -36.55 4.19 21.99
CA ILE A 54 -35.44 4.67 22.83
C ILE A 54 -34.20 4.96 21.97
N ALA A 55 -33.82 4.04 21.08
CA ALA A 55 -32.68 4.23 20.18
C ALA A 55 -32.85 5.44 19.25
N ALA A 56 -34.05 5.68 18.72
CA ALA A 56 -34.36 6.86 17.92
C ALA A 56 -34.23 8.15 18.74
N ASN A 57 -34.78 8.19 19.96
CA ASN A 57 -34.64 9.36 20.84
C ASN A 57 -33.18 9.62 21.24
N LEU A 58 -32.38 8.57 21.44
CA LEU A 58 -30.94 8.69 21.70
C LEU A 58 -30.19 9.26 20.48
N ALA A 59 -30.53 8.78 19.28
CA ALA A 59 -29.98 9.31 18.03
C ALA A 59 -30.33 10.80 17.86
N GLU A 60 -31.59 11.18 18.08
CA GLU A 60 -32.05 12.56 18.02
C GLU A 60 -31.38 13.45 19.07
N ARG A 61 -31.25 12.98 20.30
CA ARG A 61 -30.55 13.71 21.36
C ARG A 61 -29.09 13.95 21.01
N LYS A 62 -28.41 12.94 20.44
CA LYS A 62 -27.02 13.08 20.00
C LYS A 62 -26.92 14.06 18.82
N LEU A 63 -27.86 13.98 17.88
CA LEU A 63 -27.97 14.90 16.76
C LEU A 63 -28.18 16.35 17.22
N GLU A 64 -29.05 16.58 18.20
CA GLU A 64 -29.29 17.91 18.75
C GLU A 64 -28.06 18.44 19.52
N THR A 65 -27.36 17.56 20.22
CA THR A 65 -26.07 17.91 20.84
C THR A 65 -25.08 18.38 19.76
N LEU A 66 -24.96 17.65 18.65
CA LEU A 66 -24.09 18.02 17.54
C LEU A 66 -24.55 19.32 16.84
N ARG A 67 -25.86 19.59 16.77
CA ARG A 67 -26.42 20.87 16.27
C ARG A 67 -26.11 22.06 17.17
N SER A 68 -25.99 21.84 18.47
CA SER A 68 -25.62 22.88 19.43
C SER A 68 -24.11 23.17 19.47
N MET A 69 -23.29 22.30 18.88
CA MET A 69 -21.84 22.47 18.79
C MET A 69 -21.46 23.36 17.60
N ASN A 70 -20.32 24.04 17.71
CA ASN A 70 -19.70 24.61 16.52
C ASN A 70 -19.33 23.45 15.58
N PRO A 71 -19.70 23.47 14.29
CA PRO A 71 -19.36 22.41 13.35
C PRO A 71 -17.86 22.07 13.25
N LEU A 72 -16.98 22.99 13.65
CA LEU A 72 -15.52 22.80 13.70
C LEU A 72 -15.03 22.00 14.91
N ASP A 73 -15.82 21.99 15.98
CA ASP A 73 -15.51 21.24 17.21
C ASP A 73 -15.97 19.78 17.09
N ILE A 74 -16.67 19.43 16.01
CA ILE A 74 -17.02 18.05 15.69
C ILE A 74 -15.78 17.37 15.10
N ALA A 75 -15.11 16.57 15.91
CA ALA A 75 -13.96 15.78 15.47
C ALA A 75 -14.32 14.94 14.22
N LEU A 76 -13.45 14.96 13.20
CA LEU A 76 -13.60 14.14 12.00
C LEU A 76 -13.21 12.69 12.27
N GLY A 77 -13.76 11.77 11.49
CA GLY A 77 -13.54 10.32 11.65
C GLY A 77 -14.48 9.68 12.67
N ALA A 78 -14.07 8.54 13.21
CA ALA A 78 -14.87 7.78 14.17
C ALA A 78 -14.69 8.31 15.60
N HIS A 79 -15.81 8.57 16.27
CA HIS A 79 -15.82 9.00 17.68
C HIS A 79 -15.71 7.78 18.60
N PRO A 80 -15.21 7.96 19.84
CA PRO A 80 -15.30 6.92 20.86
C PRO A 80 -16.75 6.47 21.06
N ARG A 81 -16.97 5.15 21.06
CA ARG A 81 -18.30 4.54 21.27
C ARG A 81 -18.86 4.95 22.62
N GLU A 82 -20.04 5.55 22.63
CA GLU A 82 -20.75 5.94 23.84
C GLU A 82 -21.73 4.84 24.24
N THR A 83 -21.80 4.51 25.54
CA THR A 83 -22.73 3.50 26.05
C THR A 83 -23.71 4.16 27.03
N VAL A 84 -25.00 3.94 26.80
CA VAL A 84 -26.09 4.46 27.63
C VAL A 84 -26.95 3.30 28.11
N THR A 85 -27.06 3.11 29.42
CA THR A 85 -27.89 2.05 30.00
C THR A 85 -29.25 2.62 30.40
N ILE A 86 -30.33 2.08 29.85
CA ILE A 86 -31.71 2.42 30.21
C ILE A 86 -32.43 1.12 30.56
N GLU A 87 -33.05 1.07 31.75
CA GLU A 87 -33.80 -0.09 32.23
C GLU A 87 -33.05 -1.43 32.10
N ASN A 88 -31.77 -1.43 32.50
CA ASN A 88 -30.89 -2.60 32.47
C ASN A 88 -30.62 -3.15 31.06
N ARG A 89 -30.69 -2.28 30.04
CA ARG A 89 -30.28 -2.55 28.67
C ARG A 89 -29.29 -1.50 28.19
N ASP A 90 -28.17 -1.97 27.65
CA ASP A 90 -27.16 -1.09 27.07
C ASP A 90 -27.50 -0.75 25.62
N TYR A 91 -27.45 0.55 25.33
CA TYR A 91 -27.48 1.15 24.01
C TYR A 91 -26.10 1.68 23.69
N PHE A 92 -25.66 1.49 22.46
CA PHE A 92 -24.36 1.90 21.99
C PHE A 92 -24.51 2.88 20.83
N LEU A 93 -23.87 4.03 20.97
CA LEU A 93 -23.90 5.10 19.99
C LEU A 93 -22.54 5.17 19.30
N ASP A 94 -22.55 4.98 17.99
CA ASP A 94 -21.38 5.15 17.12
C ASP A 94 -21.60 6.39 16.25
N VAL A 95 -20.66 7.34 16.30
CA VAL A 95 -20.71 8.58 15.52
C VAL A 95 -19.52 8.65 14.57
N ARG A 96 -19.77 9.00 13.31
CA ARG A 96 -18.74 9.27 12.29
C ARG A 96 -19.01 10.60 11.61
N ALA A 97 -17.98 11.44 11.45
CA ALA A 97 -18.09 12.73 10.77
C ALA A 97 -17.07 12.86 9.62
N SER A 98 -17.49 13.41 8.48
CA SER A 98 -16.61 13.71 7.34
C SER A 98 -17.01 15.01 6.62
N TYR A 99 -16.05 15.65 5.93
CA TYR A 99 -16.33 16.80 5.05
C TYR A 99 -16.79 16.32 3.67
N ASN A 100 -17.85 16.91 3.12
CA ASN A 100 -18.43 16.42 1.87
C ASN A 100 -18.82 17.50 0.86
N THR A 101 -18.24 17.46 -0.35
CA THR A 101 -18.58 18.35 -1.48
C THR A 101 -19.80 17.87 -2.27
N VAL A 102 -20.12 16.56 -2.26
CA VAL A 102 -21.28 15.98 -2.98
C VAL A 102 -21.71 14.67 -2.29
N GLY A 103 -22.97 14.58 -1.89
CA GLY A 103 -23.50 13.50 -1.04
C GLY A 103 -23.12 12.07 -1.45
N GLU A 104 -22.11 11.52 -0.76
CA GLU A 104 -21.96 10.16 -0.22
C GLU A 104 -20.64 10.14 0.59
N TYR A 105 -20.44 9.11 1.42
CA TYR A 105 -19.37 8.99 2.42
C TYR A 105 -17.94 9.16 1.87
N GLN A 106 -17.48 10.40 1.73
CA GLN A 106 -16.14 10.72 1.23
C GLN A 106 -15.43 11.64 2.23
N ASN A 107 -14.10 11.59 2.25
CA ASN A 107 -13.25 12.39 3.14
C ASN A 107 -12.92 13.78 2.54
N ALA A 108 -12.21 14.63 3.31
CA ALA A 108 -11.92 16.01 2.93
C ALA A 108 -11.10 16.15 1.63
N CYS A 109 -10.34 15.12 1.26
CA CYS A 109 -9.47 15.08 0.09
C CYS A 109 -10.13 14.44 -1.14
N GLU A 110 -11.28 13.76 -0.98
CA GLU A 110 -11.99 13.04 -2.05
C GLU A 110 -13.04 13.91 -2.76
N GLY A 111 -13.37 13.58 -4.01
CA GLY A 111 -14.36 14.30 -4.82
C GLY A 111 -13.80 15.51 -5.59
N ALA A 112 -14.70 16.34 -6.15
CA ALA A 112 -14.32 17.51 -6.95
C ALA A 112 -14.09 18.76 -6.09
N SER A 113 -13.21 19.66 -6.55
CA SER A 113 -13.10 21.03 -6.02
C SER A 113 -14.40 21.80 -6.23
N GLY A 114 -14.70 22.75 -5.35
CA GLY A 114 -15.87 23.60 -5.50
C GLY A 114 -16.23 24.38 -4.24
N LYS A 115 -17.42 24.99 -4.25
CA LYS A 115 -17.90 25.80 -3.12
C LYS A 115 -17.93 25.00 -1.81
N ALA A 116 -17.69 25.72 -0.72
CA ALA A 116 -17.78 25.26 0.66
C ALA A 116 -18.78 24.12 0.88
N SER A 117 -18.25 23.01 1.38
CA SER A 117 -18.89 21.71 1.62
C SER A 117 -19.60 21.62 2.97
N PHE A 118 -20.54 20.69 3.11
CA PHE A 118 -21.25 20.43 4.37
C PHE A 118 -20.51 19.33 5.16
N THR A 119 -20.53 19.32 6.50
CA THR A 119 -20.10 18.16 7.30
C THR A 119 -21.22 17.13 7.32
N ALA A 120 -20.99 15.93 6.81
CA ALA A 120 -21.91 14.81 6.99
C ALA A 120 -21.62 14.14 8.34
N VAL A 121 -22.65 13.93 9.15
CA VAL A 121 -22.55 13.15 10.39
C VAL A 121 -23.51 11.98 10.34
N HIS A 122 -22.96 10.81 10.64
CA HIS A 122 -23.65 9.54 10.69
C HIS A 122 -23.69 9.06 12.14
N ILE A 123 -24.89 8.76 12.62
CA ILE A 123 -25.14 8.25 13.98
C ILE A 123 -25.82 6.89 13.85
N GLU A 124 -25.20 5.87 14.41
CA GLU A 124 -25.77 4.54 14.53
C GLU A 124 -26.01 4.22 16.00
N VAL A 125 -27.24 3.79 16.33
CA VAL A 125 -27.61 3.37 17.67
C VAL A 125 -28.02 1.90 17.64
N SER A 126 -27.22 1.07 18.30
CA SER A 126 -27.46 -0.36 18.50
C SER A 126 -27.75 -0.64 19.98
N TRP A 127 -28.29 -1.80 20.32
CA TRP A 127 -28.53 -2.19 21.72
C TRP A 127 -28.28 -3.66 21.96
N SER A 128 -28.11 -4.06 23.22
CA SER A 128 -27.94 -5.46 23.57
C SER A 128 -29.20 -6.29 23.24
N LYS A 129 -29.01 -7.49 22.65
CA LYS A 129 -30.08 -8.44 22.25
C LYS A 129 -31.05 -7.84 21.22
N MET A 130 -30.54 -7.51 20.03
CA MET A 130 -31.34 -6.97 18.92
C MET A 130 -32.19 -8.02 18.20
N ASP A 131 -31.93 -9.31 18.39
CA ASP A 131 -32.69 -10.42 17.80
C ASP A 131 -32.92 -10.26 16.27
N GLY A 132 -31.88 -9.81 15.54
CA GLY A 132 -31.93 -9.62 14.08
C GLY A 132 -32.48 -8.26 13.60
N VAL A 133 -32.84 -7.35 14.52
CA VAL A 133 -33.21 -5.97 14.19
C VAL A 133 -31.98 -5.18 13.75
N GLN A 134 -32.11 -4.41 12.67
CA GLN A 134 -31.07 -3.48 12.23
C GLN A 134 -30.96 -2.27 13.18
N PRO A 135 -29.75 -1.74 13.40
CA PRO A 135 -29.52 -0.53 14.18
C PRO A 135 -30.31 0.66 13.66
N ILE A 136 -30.66 1.59 14.56
CA ILE A 136 -31.27 2.85 14.14
C ILE A 136 -30.18 3.76 13.59
N ARG A 137 -30.41 4.27 12.39
CA ARG A 137 -29.48 5.13 11.66
C ARG A 137 -30.09 6.52 11.51
N SER A 138 -29.30 7.55 11.82
CA SER A 138 -29.62 8.95 11.55
C SER A 138 -28.47 9.60 10.81
N ASP A 139 -28.76 10.17 9.64
CA ASP A 139 -27.81 10.94 8.84
C ASP A 139 -28.21 12.41 8.86
N THR A 140 -27.24 13.29 8.98
CA THR A 140 -27.44 14.73 8.85
C THR A 140 -26.30 15.37 8.10
N THR A 141 -26.57 16.50 7.47
CA THR A 141 -25.53 17.39 6.95
C THR A 141 -25.59 18.71 7.70
N PHE A 142 -24.43 19.20 8.10
CA PHE A 142 -24.25 20.51 8.71
C PHE A 142 -23.63 21.43 7.67
N ALA A 143 -24.24 22.59 7.41
CA ALA A 143 -23.53 23.64 6.70
C ALA A 143 -22.34 24.03 7.56
N LEU A 144 -21.13 23.72 7.08
CA LEU A 144 -19.94 24.25 7.70
C LEU A 144 -19.97 25.77 7.48
N PRO A 145 -19.87 26.60 8.52
CA PRO A 145 -18.93 27.68 8.41
C PRO A 145 -17.57 26.98 8.28
N VAL A 146 -17.16 26.66 7.05
CA VAL A 146 -15.79 26.21 6.80
C VAL A 146 -14.94 27.37 7.27
N THR A 147 -14.35 27.29 8.46
CA THR A 147 -13.50 28.39 8.91
C THR A 147 -12.39 28.54 7.92
N GLY A 148 -12.19 29.77 7.48
CA GLY A 148 -11.23 30.09 6.45
C GLY A 148 -11.66 29.88 5.02
N VAL A 149 -12.93 29.55 4.77
CA VAL A 149 -13.56 29.86 3.49
C VAL A 149 -14.38 31.12 3.66
N THR A 150 -13.94 32.20 3.06
CA THR A 150 -14.60 33.51 3.11
C THR A 150 -14.65 34.10 1.70
N ALA A 151 -15.20 35.31 1.54
CA ALA A 151 -15.09 36.03 0.28
C ALA A 151 -13.63 36.32 -0.13
N THR A 152 -12.67 36.20 0.79
CA THR A 152 -11.26 36.54 0.57
C THR A 152 -10.29 35.39 0.88
N THR A 153 -10.79 34.22 1.27
CA THR A 153 -9.97 33.04 1.63
C THR A 153 -10.63 31.75 1.16
N GLY A 154 -9.83 30.71 0.95
CA GLY A 154 -10.27 29.36 0.61
C GLY A 154 -9.62 28.31 1.49
N VAL A 155 -9.96 27.05 1.20
CA VAL A 155 -9.35 25.86 1.81
C VAL A 155 -8.57 25.10 0.75
N LEU A 156 -7.41 24.56 1.12
CA LEU A 156 -6.66 23.61 0.30
C LEU A 156 -6.56 22.27 1.03
N THR A 157 -6.88 21.19 0.33
CA THR A 157 -6.73 19.82 0.85
C THR A 157 -5.72 19.04 0.03
N ILE A 158 -4.88 18.27 0.72
CA ILE A 158 -3.78 17.53 0.11
C ILE A 158 -3.73 16.12 0.72
N PRO A 159 -4.01 15.06 -0.05
CA PRO A 159 -3.91 13.70 0.44
C PRO A 159 -2.46 13.23 0.48
N VAL A 160 -2.16 12.37 1.45
CA VAL A 160 -0.91 11.60 1.52
C VAL A 160 -1.26 10.14 1.67
N GLU A 161 -0.78 9.34 0.73
CA GLU A 161 -1.00 7.90 0.66
C GLU A 161 0.33 7.15 0.63
N ASP A 162 0.32 5.92 1.13
CA ASP A 162 1.48 5.04 1.15
C ASP A 162 1.63 4.24 -0.16
N ALA A 163 2.55 3.27 -0.20
CA ALA A 163 2.76 2.45 -1.40
C ALA A 163 1.58 1.52 -1.75
N ALA A 164 0.72 1.20 -0.79
CA ALA A 164 -0.50 0.42 -0.99
C ALA A 164 -1.71 1.27 -1.38
N GLY A 165 -1.57 2.61 -1.37
CA GLY A 165 -2.69 3.54 -1.56
C GLY A 165 -3.50 3.78 -0.29
N GLU A 166 -2.99 3.37 0.88
CA GLU A 166 -3.65 3.58 2.15
C GLU A 166 -3.31 4.97 2.72
N PRO A 167 -4.24 5.60 3.46
CA PRO A 167 -4.04 6.94 4.01
C PRO A 167 -2.92 6.97 5.06
N VAL A 168 -2.00 7.93 4.94
CA VAL A 168 -0.92 8.13 5.91
C VAL A 168 -1.32 9.15 6.97
N GLN A 169 -1.57 8.70 8.19
CA GLN A 169 -1.88 9.56 9.34
C GLN A 169 -0.62 10.20 9.95
N ASN A 170 -0.78 11.38 10.57
CA ASN A 170 0.25 12.10 11.33
C ASN A 170 1.44 12.56 10.48
N MET A 171 1.25 12.76 9.17
CA MET A 171 2.26 13.29 8.27
C MET A 171 2.21 14.82 8.24
N PRO A 172 3.29 15.52 8.58
CA PRO A 172 3.36 16.97 8.40
C PRO A 172 3.50 17.31 6.91
N VAL A 173 2.55 18.11 6.41
CA VAL A 173 2.57 18.71 5.07
C VAL A 173 2.79 20.21 5.23
N THR A 174 3.77 20.76 4.52
CA THR A 174 4.05 22.20 4.52
C THR A 174 3.53 22.81 3.23
N LEU A 175 2.77 23.89 3.33
CA LEU A 175 2.30 24.70 2.21
C LEU A 175 3.00 26.05 2.22
N THR A 176 3.79 26.32 1.19
CA THR A 176 4.49 27.58 0.98
C THR A 176 3.76 28.41 -0.07
N GLY A 177 3.34 29.62 0.30
CA GLY A 177 2.71 30.59 -0.60
C GLY A 177 3.71 31.30 -1.51
N PRO A 178 3.20 32.01 -2.54
CA PRO A 178 4.02 32.71 -3.53
C PRO A 178 4.89 33.82 -2.94
N THR A 179 4.53 34.35 -1.77
CA THR A 179 5.30 35.37 -1.04
C THR A 179 6.30 34.77 -0.04
N GLY A 180 6.46 33.45 -0.01
CA GLY A 180 7.36 32.73 0.90
C GLY A 180 6.76 32.40 2.27
N SER A 181 5.51 32.80 2.56
CA SER A 181 4.83 32.42 3.81
C SER A 181 4.55 30.92 3.85
N ALA A 182 4.91 30.24 4.94
CA ALA A 182 4.69 28.80 5.10
C ALA A 182 3.64 28.50 6.18
N MET A 183 2.83 27.49 5.93
CA MET A 183 1.88 26.90 6.88
C MET A 183 2.10 25.39 6.93
N THR A 184 1.84 24.75 8.07
CA THR A 184 1.93 23.29 8.20
C THR A 184 0.60 22.75 8.68
N ALA A 185 0.13 21.68 8.04
CA ALA A 185 -1.00 20.88 8.48
C ALA A 185 -0.55 19.43 8.61
N THR A 186 -1.09 18.72 9.60
CA THR A 186 -0.82 17.30 9.81
C THR A 186 -1.97 16.48 9.27
N THR A 187 -1.67 15.40 8.54
CA THR A 187 -2.70 14.50 8.02
C THR A 187 -3.45 13.79 9.15
N MET A 188 -4.77 13.66 9.00
CA MET A 188 -5.65 12.94 9.93
C MET A 188 -5.72 11.44 9.58
N SER A 189 -6.61 10.68 10.23
CA SER A 189 -6.76 9.23 10.01
C SER A 189 -7.14 8.85 8.57
N ASP A 190 -7.65 9.80 7.80
CA ASP A 190 -8.01 9.70 6.38
C ASP A 190 -6.86 10.13 5.44
N GLY A 191 -5.66 10.40 5.97
CA GLY A 191 -4.49 10.77 5.17
C GLY A 191 -4.56 12.19 4.61
N CYS A 192 -5.56 12.98 5.00
CA CYS A 192 -5.80 14.30 4.42
C CYS A 192 -5.20 15.42 5.26
N ALA A 193 -4.35 16.26 4.67
CA ALA A 193 -3.91 17.53 5.24
C ALA A 193 -4.82 18.66 4.78
N VAL A 194 -5.38 19.41 5.74
CA VAL A 194 -6.37 20.48 5.48
C VAL A 194 -5.78 21.83 5.89
N PHE A 195 -5.61 22.72 4.92
CA PHE A 195 -5.18 24.10 5.12
C PHE A 195 -6.38 25.03 5.03
N THR A 196 -6.66 25.75 6.11
CA THR A 196 -7.76 26.72 6.19
C THR A 196 -7.25 28.16 6.11
N ASN A 197 -8.13 29.10 5.76
CA ASN A 197 -7.85 30.54 5.72
C ASN A 197 -6.74 30.89 4.71
N VAL A 198 -6.64 30.10 3.63
CA VAL A 198 -5.58 30.27 2.64
C VAL A 198 -5.97 31.38 1.67
N ALA A 199 -5.05 32.33 1.43
CA ALA A 199 -5.28 33.39 0.47
C ALA A 199 -5.42 32.82 -0.96
N PRO A 200 -6.32 33.33 -1.81
CA PRO A 200 -6.44 32.87 -3.19
C PRO A 200 -5.16 33.14 -3.99
N SER A 201 -4.64 32.11 -4.65
CA SER A 201 -3.46 32.20 -5.53
C SER A 201 -3.29 30.92 -6.35
N THR A 202 -2.43 30.93 -7.37
CA THR A 202 -2.01 29.75 -8.16
C THR A 202 -0.54 29.38 -7.95
N GLY A 203 0.16 30.07 -7.04
CA GLY A 203 1.60 29.94 -6.82
C GLY A 203 1.98 29.16 -5.56
N TYR A 204 1.10 28.30 -5.04
CA TYR A 204 1.42 27.52 -3.84
C TYR A 204 2.31 26.32 -4.17
N THR A 205 3.20 25.99 -3.23
CA THR A 205 4.01 24.78 -3.26
C THR A 205 3.77 23.99 -1.98
N ALA A 206 3.31 22.74 -2.10
CA ALA A 206 3.24 21.82 -0.98
C ALA A 206 4.49 20.94 -0.91
N SER A 207 4.90 20.53 0.28
CA SER A 207 5.98 19.58 0.47
C SER A 207 5.79 18.65 1.67
N VAL A 208 6.34 17.46 1.55
CA VAL A 208 6.54 16.50 2.63
C VAL A 208 8.04 16.22 2.77
N ASN A 209 8.52 16.16 4.02
CA ASN A 209 9.93 15.96 4.33
C ASN A 209 10.08 15.30 5.70
N SER A 210 9.69 14.03 5.79
CA SER A 210 9.81 13.25 7.00
C SER A 210 11.05 12.36 6.95
N ARG A 211 11.80 12.29 8.06
CA ARG A 211 12.98 11.43 8.14
C ARG A 211 12.58 9.97 8.01
N GLY A 212 13.28 9.23 7.14
CA GLY A 212 13.00 7.81 6.90
C GLY A 212 11.80 7.57 6.01
N TRP A 213 11.32 8.59 5.29
CA TRP A 213 10.27 8.47 4.28
C TRP A 213 10.78 8.97 2.93
N VAL A 214 10.22 8.43 1.84
CA VAL A 214 10.58 8.78 0.47
C VAL A 214 9.36 8.72 -0.46
N ASP A 215 9.42 9.48 -1.55
CA ASP A 215 8.48 9.33 -2.67
C ASP A 215 8.88 8.20 -3.62
N LYS A 216 8.08 7.96 -4.66
CA LYS A 216 8.35 6.93 -5.68
C LYS A 216 9.71 7.06 -6.37
N SER A 217 10.34 8.23 -6.36
CA SER A 217 11.68 8.46 -6.91
C SER A 217 12.81 8.26 -5.87
N GLY A 218 12.49 7.81 -4.66
CA GLY A 218 13.44 7.69 -3.56
C GLY A 218 13.83 9.03 -2.93
N LYS A 219 13.11 10.12 -3.21
CA LYS A 219 13.43 11.44 -2.66
C LYS A 219 12.77 11.61 -1.31
N ARG A 220 13.57 12.03 -0.31
CA ARG A 220 13.05 12.40 1.02
C ARG A 220 12.20 13.66 0.95
N VAL A 221 12.64 14.68 0.23
CA VAL A 221 11.86 15.91 0.02
C VAL A 221 11.03 15.72 -1.24
N SER A 222 9.72 15.63 -1.09
CA SER A 222 8.79 15.57 -2.22
C SER A 222 7.98 16.86 -2.27
N GLU A 223 7.88 17.45 -3.46
CA GLU A 223 7.26 18.76 -3.66
C GLU A 223 6.19 18.71 -4.76
N ARG A 224 5.21 19.60 -4.63
CA ARG A 224 4.14 19.85 -5.61
C ARG A 224 3.99 21.36 -5.76
N THR A 225 4.37 21.88 -6.92
CA THR A 225 4.31 23.31 -7.25
C THR A 225 3.06 23.64 -8.07
N GLY A 226 2.70 24.93 -8.15
CA GLY A 226 1.60 25.40 -8.99
C GLY A 226 0.21 25.06 -8.46
N LEU A 227 0.08 24.87 -7.14
CA LEU A 227 -1.20 24.60 -6.50
C LEU A 227 -2.05 25.87 -6.46
N SER A 228 -3.35 25.71 -6.71
CA SER A 228 -4.31 26.82 -6.71
C SER A 228 -5.26 26.76 -5.52
N VAL A 229 -5.57 27.94 -4.97
CA VAL A 229 -6.62 28.18 -3.98
C VAL A 229 -7.56 29.25 -4.52
N ILE A 230 -8.86 28.98 -4.45
CA ILE A 230 -9.93 29.87 -4.90
C ILE A 230 -10.70 30.38 -3.67
N ALA A 231 -11.05 31.67 -3.65
CA ALA A 231 -11.86 32.26 -2.58
C ALA A 231 -13.25 31.61 -2.54
N GLY A 232 -13.77 31.34 -1.34
CA GLY A 232 -15.11 30.77 -1.21
C GLY A 232 -15.21 29.27 -1.54
N GLU A 233 -14.07 28.61 -1.83
CA GLU A 233 -14.02 27.23 -2.30
C GLU A 233 -13.07 26.34 -1.48
N VAL A 234 -13.33 25.04 -1.56
CA VAL A 234 -12.40 23.98 -1.20
C VAL A 234 -11.68 23.55 -2.47
N SER A 235 -10.41 23.91 -2.57
CA SER A 235 -9.51 23.45 -3.62
C SER A 235 -8.88 22.12 -3.21
N LYS A 236 -8.89 21.13 -4.10
CA LYS A 236 -8.29 19.82 -3.89
C LYS A 236 -7.06 19.68 -4.77
N ALA A 237 -5.92 19.34 -4.16
CA ALA A 237 -4.67 19.11 -4.88
C ALA A 237 -4.45 17.62 -5.14
N ALA A 238 -3.65 17.31 -6.16
CA ALA A 238 -3.07 15.98 -6.28
C ALA A 238 -2.18 15.68 -5.06
N GLY A 239 -2.32 14.47 -4.53
CA GLY A 239 -1.62 14.06 -3.31
C GLY A 239 -0.15 13.72 -3.47
N PHE A 240 0.44 13.37 -2.34
CA PHE A 240 1.75 12.73 -2.25
C PHE A 240 1.57 11.22 -2.14
N VAL A 241 2.35 10.48 -2.91
CA VAL A 241 2.57 9.05 -2.66
C VAL A 241 3.92 8.94 -1.98
N TYR A 242 3.90 8.65 -0.68
CA TYR A 242 5.02 8.86 0.22
C TYR A 242 4.97 7.85 1.36
N ASP A 243 6.01 7.03 1.50
CA ASP A 243 6.01 5.89 2.43
C ASP A 243 7.36 5.77 3.15
N LYS A 244 7.42 4.97 4.21
CA LYS A 244 8.63 4.67 4.95
C LYS A 244 9.65 4.02 4.02
N ALA A 245 10.80 4.66 3.94
CA ALA A 245 11.94 4.23 3.16
C ALA A 245 12.33 2.80 3.54
N ALA A 246 12.36 1.94 2.54
CA ALA A 246 12.84 0.59 2.66
C ALA A 246 14.30 0.46 2.24
N THR A 247 14.86 -0.70 2.56
CA THR A 247 16.22 -1.08 2.22
C THR A 247 16.21 -2.39 1.44
N VAL A 248 17.01 -2.47 0.38
CA VAL A 248 17.27 -3.70 -0.35
C VAL A 248 18.75 -4.04 -0.24
N ARG A 249 19.04 -5.24 0.29
CA ARG A 249 20.36 -5.84 0.31
C ARG A 249 20.49 -6.82 -0.83
N MET A 250 21.60 -6.75 -1.54
CA MET A 250 21.87 -7.48 -2.76
C MET A 250 23.16 -8.27 -2.53
N ARG A 251 23.12 -9.59 -2.77
CA ARG A 251 24.28 -10.47 -2.57
C ARG A 251 24.80 -10.95 -3.90
N LEU A 252 25.99 -10.49 -4.30
CA LEU A 252 26.64 -10.97 -5.52
C LEU A 252 27.03 -12.43 -5.33
N THR A 253 26.32 -13.32 -6.02
CA THR A 253 26.64 -14.75 -6.02
C THR A 253 27.58 -15.01 -7.19
N ARG A 254 28.80 -15.41 -6.86
CA ARG A 254 29.77 -15.89 -7.84
C ARG A 254 29.22 -17.11 -8.58
N ALA A 255 29.81 -17.42 -9.71
CA ALA A 255 29.42 -18.58 -10.49
C ALA A 255 29.64 -19.93 -9.74
N ASP A 256 30.46 -19.99 -8.68
CA ASP A 256 30.85 -21.27 -8.09
C ASP A 256 29.76 -21.94 -7.21
N ALA A 257 29.25 -23.08 -7.69
CA ALA A 257 29.05 -24.21 -6.81
C ALA A 257 30.42 -24.91 -6.67
N ALA A 258 31.09 -24.71 -5.52
CA ALA A 258 32.21 -25.52 -5.00
C ALA A 258 33.69 -25.07 -5.19
N GLY A 259 34.07 -23.78 -5.18
CA GLY A 259 35.50 -23.47 -4.93
C GLY A 259 35.97 -22.01 -5.04
N PRO A 260 37.06 -21.65 -4.33
CA PRO A 260 37.50 -20.25 -4.12
C PRO A 260 38.14 -19.49 -5.31
N GLU A 261 37.96 -19.88 -6.57
CA GLU A 261 38.84 -19.39 -7.67
C GLU A 261 38.29 -18.24 -8.54
N TYR A 262 36.97 -18.08 -8.69
CA TYR A 262 36.42 -17.03 -9.56
C TYR A 262 36.22 -15.71 -8.79
N VAL A 263 36.66 -14.60 -9.37
CA VAL A 263 36.50 -13.26 -8.78
C VAL A 263 35.70 -12.34 -9.69
N PHE A 264 34.89 -11.46 -9.12
CA PHE A 264 34.30 -10.38 -9.89
C PHE A 264 35.39 -9.36 -10.26
N PRO A 265 35.42 -8.84 -11.49
CA PRO A 265 36.25 -7.69 -11.82
C PRO A 265 36.02 -6.53 -10.83
N PRO A 266 37.07 -5.74 -10.53
CA PRO A 266 36.89 -4.49 -9.80
C PRO A 266 35.78 -3.64 -10.42
N GLN A 267 34.96 -3.00 -9.58
CA GLN A 267 33.85 -2.17 -10.04
C GLN A 267 32.73 -2.89 -10.81
N THR A 268 32.61 -4.22 -10.69
CA THR A 268 31.43 -4.93 -11.22
C THR A 268 30.15 -4.32 -10.65
N GLY A 269 29.26 -3.93 -11.56
CA GLY A 269 27.99 -3.32 -11.21
C GLY A 269 26.95 -4.34 -10.75
N VAL A 270 25.89 -3.82 -10.15
CA VAL A 270 24.61 -4.51 -9.94
C VAL A 270 23.57 -3.55 -10.47
N THR A 271 22.51 -4.06 -11.06
CA THR A 271 21.35 -3.24 -11.37
C THR A 271 20.23 -3.61 -10.42
N LEU A 272 19.56 -2.59 -9.89
CA LEU A 272 18.32 -2.70 -9.14
C LEU A 272 17.24 -1.98 -9.96
N ALA A 273 16.14 -2.66 -10.24
CA ALA A 273 15.03 -2.10 -10.99
C ALA A 273 13.69 -2.44 -10.34
N ASN A 274 12.68 -1.65 -10.67
CA ASN A 274 11.28 -1.90 -10.36
C ASN A 274 10.47 -1.75 -11.67
N GLY A 275 9.57 -2.70 -11.94
CA GLY A 275 8.83 -2.79 -13.20
C GLY A 275 7.85 -1.64 -13.44
N SER A 276 7.35 -0.98 -12.37
CA SER A 276 6.37 0.12 -12.47
C SER A 276 6.95 1.49 -12.88
N GLY A 277 8.23 1.58 -13.25
CA GLY A 277 8.80 2.73 -13.94
C GLY A 277 9.11 3.97 -13.08
N GLY A 278 8.95 3.88 -11.75
CA GLY A 278 9.31 4.97 -10.82
C GLY A 278 10.80 5.05 -10.48
N PHE A 279 11.55 3.96 -10.71
CA PHE A 279 12.96 3.84 -10.39
C PHE A 279 13.71 3.33 -11.64
N GLY A 280 14.55 4.18 -12.25
CA GLY A 280 15.36 3.76 -13.38
C GLY A 280 16.34 2.66 -12.99
N ALA A 281 16.67 1.77 -13.93
CA ALA A 281 17.74 0.80 -13.78
C ALA A 281 19.04 1.54 -13.42
N ILE A 282 19.51 1.40 -12.18
CA ILE A 282 20.78 2.00 -11.78
C ILE A 282 21.88 1.02 -12.16
N GLY A 283 22.50 1.23 -13.32
CA GLY A 283 23.78 0.61 -13.62
C GLY A 283 24.85 1.19 -12.71
N HIS A 284 25.48 0.36 -11.87
CA HIS A 284 26.60 0.79 -11.03
C HIS A 284 27.95 0.72 -11.77
N PRO A 285 28.57 1.84 -12.14
CA PRO A 285 29.97 2.07 -11.82
C PRO A 285 30.05 2.60 -10.38
N VAL A 286 31.06 2.19 -9.61
CA VAL A 286 31.31 2.65 -8.24
C VAL A 286 31.38 4.19 -8.22
N CYS A 287 30.51 4.87 -7.46
CA CYS A 287 30.50 6.33 -7.36
C CYS A 287 31.51 6.84 -6.29
N PRO A 288 32.35 7.85 -6.59
CA PRO A 288 33.38 8.37 -5.67
C PRO A 288 32.88 9.25 -4.51
N ASP A 289 31.60 9.63 -4.45
CA ASP A 289 31.14 10.88 -3.82
C ASP A 289 29.93 10.75 -2.87
N GLY A 290 29.49 9.55 -2.50
CA GLY A 290 28.59 9.34 -1.35
C GLY A 290 27.17 9.91 -1.49
N SER A 291 26.65 10.05 -2.71
CA SER A 291 25.26 10.44 -2.94
C SER A 291 24.26 9.49 -2.25
N PRO A 292 23.11 9.97 -1.74
CA PRO A 292 22.06 9.13 -1.16
C PRO A 292 21.45 8.14 -2.16
N ASN A 293 21.87 8.21 -3.43
CA ASN A 293 21.55 7.26 -4.50
C ASN A 293 22.56 6.14 -4.73
N CYS A 294 23.56 6.03 -3.86
CA CYS A 294 24.63 5.04 -3.99
C CYS A 294 24.45 3.83 -3.05
N VAL A 295 25.20 2.78 -3.36
CA VAL A 295 25.23 1.50 -2.64
C VAL A 295 26.54 1.42 -1.88
N THR A 296 26.50 1.05 -0.59
CA THR A 296 27.72 0.78 0.18
C THR A 296 28.26 -0.60 -0.13
N VAL A 297 29.57 -0.67 -0.39
CA VAL A 297 30.30 -1.89 -0.69
C VAL A 297 30.86 -2.45 0.61
N ASP A 298 30.13 -3.38 1.24
CA ASP A 298 30.69 -4.27 2.25
C ASP A 298 31.06 -5.60 1.57
N ALA A 299 31.98 -6.38 2.15
CA ALA A 299 32.51 -7.60 1.54
C ALA A 299 31.38 -8.52 0.99
N GLY A 300 31.28 -8.64 -0.35
CA GLY A 300 30.29 -9.47 -1.06
C GLY A 300 28.83 -8.98 -1.07
N GLU A 301 28.41 -8.14 -0.13
CA GLU A 301 27.06 -7.58 -0.05
C GLU A 301 27.00 -6.12 -0.52
N ARG A 302 25.85 -5.73 -1.05
CA ARG A 302 25.58 -4.40 -1.60
C ARG A 302 24.25 -3.93 -1.04
N GLU A 303 24.20 -2.84 -0.30
CA GLU A 303 22.96 -2.32 0.28
C GLU A 303 22.51 -1.03 -0.41
N ARG A 304 21.21 -0.94 -0.67
CA ARG A 304 20.52 0.26 -1.15
C ARG A 304 19.44 0.69 -0.16
N THR A 305 19.58 1.88 0.41
CA THR A 305 18.62 2.48 1.33
C THR A 305 17.83 3.60 0.63
N GLY A 306 16.77 4.10 1.27
CA GLY A 306 16.00 5.22 0.71
C GLY A 306 15.08 4.80 -0.45
N LEU A 307 14.70 3.52 -0.51
CA LEU A 307 13.86 2.98 -1.56
C LEU A 307 12.39 3.13 -1.21
N PHE A 308 11.57 3.43 -2.21
CA PHE A 308 10.13 3.41 -2.07
C PHE A 308 9.65 1.94 -1.98
N PRO A 309 8.84 1.54 -0.99
CA PRO A 309 8.43 0.14 -0.81
C PRO A 309 7.35 -0.27 -1.83
N PHE A 310 7.70 -0.29 -3.11
CA PHE A 310 6.82 -0.69 -4.21
C PHE A 310 6.19 -2.07 -3.96
N THR A 311 4.88 -2.18 -4.17
CA THR A 311 4.10 -3.42 -3.96
C THR A 311 4.38 -4.49 -5.01
N ASP A 312 4.86 -4.11 -6.20
CA ASP A 312 5.36 -5.02 -7.24
C ASP A 312 6.84 -5.41 -7.03
N GLY A 313 7.51 -4.81 -6.04
CA GLY A 313 8.83 -5.21 -5.57
C GLY A 313 10.01 -4.83 -6.48
N TYR A 314 11.19 -5.25 -6.08
CA TYR A 314 12.46 -4.94 -6.75
C TYR A 314 13.14 -6.17 -7.29
N GLU A 315 13.76 -6.04 -8.45
CA GLU A 315 14.59 -7.08 -9.06
C GLU A 315 16.04 -6.63 -9.16
N THR A 316 16.96 -7.59 -9.10
CA THR A 316 18.38 -7.32 -9.25
C THR A 316 19.04 -8.27 -10.23
N TRP A 317 20.09 -7.76 -10.88
CA TRP A 317 20.99 -8.58 -11.67
C TRP A 317 22.42 -8.06 -11.61
N THR A 318 23.37 -8.96 -11.87
CA THR A 318 24.79 -8.60 -12.01
C THR A 318 24.98 -7.77 -13.26
N GLY A 319 25.74 -6.69 -13.15
CA GLY A 319 26.02 -5.80 -14.27
C GLY A 319 25.03 -4.64 -14.41
N THR A 320 25.15 -3.92 -15.52
CA THR A 320 24.47 -2.68 -15.87
C THR A 320 23.74 -2.79 -17.21
N CYS A 321 24.03 -3.83 -17.99
CA CYS A 321 23.33 -4.06 -19.25
C CYS A 321 21.92 -4.62 -18.98
N SER A 322 20.94 -4.20 -19.78
CA SER A 322 19.58 -4.75 -19.74
C SER A 322 19.52 -6.20 -20.24
N THR A 323 20.47 -6.63 -21.07
CA THR A 323 20.59 -8.02 -21.54
C THR A 323 20.94 -9.01 -20.42
N ALA A 324 21.48 -8.51 -19.31
CA ALA A 324 21.75 -9.28 -18.10
C ALA A 324 20.51 -9.41 -17.19
N HIS A 325 19.37 -8.81 -17.57
CA HIS A 325 18.11 -8.98 -16.83
C HIS A 325 17.68 -10.46 -16.87
N PRO A 326 17.29 -11.05 -15.72
CA PRO A 326 16.96 -12.48 -15.66
C PRO A 326 15.74 -12.79 -16.51
N ALA A 327 15.78 -13.92 -17.22
CA ALA A 327 14.64 -14.36 -18.04
C ALA A 327 13.39 -14.68 -17.19
N VAL A 328 13.60 -15.05 -15.92
CA VAL A 328 12.54 -15.29 -14.94
C VAL A 328 12.61 -14.23 -13.85
N SER A 329 11.60 -13.38 -13.85
CA SER A 329 11.32 -12.36 -12.84
C SER A 329 11.06 -12.99 -11.46
N SER A 330 11.69 -12.46 -10.42
CA SER A 330 11.48 -12.85 -9.02
C SER A 330 11.68 -11.65 -8.09
N PRO A 331 10.79 -10.64 -8.15
CA PRO A 331 10.93 -9.42 -7.40
C PRO A 331 10.77 -9.67 -5.91
N VAL A 332 11.57 -8.96 -5.12
CA VAL A 332 11.44 -8.94 -3.66
C VAL A 332 10.72 -7.68 -3.25
N VAL A 333 9.64 -7.83 -2.49
CA VAL A 333 8.82 -6.73 -1.99
C VAL A 333 9.30 -6.35 -0.59
N PRO A 334 10.11 -5.28 -0.42
CA PRO A 334 10.51 -4.85 0.90
C PRO A 334 9.32 -4.17 1.59
N LYS A 335 9.06 -4.55 2.85
CA LYS A 335 8.02 -3.89 3.65
C LYS A 335 8.42 -2.45 3.99
N PRO A 336 7.46 -1.52 4.14
CA PRO A 336 7.75 -0.14 4.53
C PRO A 336 8.62 -0.06 5.79
N GLY A 337 9.74 0.68 5.70
CA GLY A 337 10.69 0.84 6.80
C GLY A 337 11.53 -0.40 7.15
N GLN A 338 11.45 -1.47 6.34
CA GLN A 338 12.20 -2.71 6.58
C GLN A 338 13.28 -2.94 5.53
N SER A 339 14.17 -3.89 5.83
CA SER A 339 15.16 -4.39 4.88
C SER A 339 14.69 -5.71 4.28
N ALA A 340 14.88 -5.89 2.97
CA ALA A 340 14.76 -7.17 2.31
C ALA A 340 16.07 -7.56 1.65
N THR A 341 16.33 -8.86 1.52
CA THR A 341 17.54 -9.36 0.86
C THR A 341 17.15 -10.08 -0.41
N ILE A 342 17.80 -9.71 -1.51
CA ILE A 342 17.67 -10.36 -2.81
C ILE A 342 18.91 -11.25 -2.99
N ALA A 343 18.67 -12.54 -3.23
CA ALA A 343 19.71 -13.42 -3.74
C ALA A 343 19.91 -13.05 -5.22
N ASN A 344 21.07 -12.49 -5.57
CA ASN A 344 21.27 -11.97 -6.93
C ASN A 344 21.26 -13.09 -7.97
N ALA A 345 20.93 -12.70 -9.21
CA ALA A 345 21.21 -13.48 -10.41
C ALA A 345 22.67 -13.97 -10.41
N LYS A 346 22.86 -15.22 -10.83
CA LYS A 346 24.16 -15.87 -10.83
C LYS A 346 25.01 -15.32 -11.97
N ALA A 347 26.23 -14.89 -11.64
CA ALA A 347 27.23 -14.54 -12.64
C ALA A 347 27.62 -15.77 -13.49
N ALA A 348 28.11 -15.52 -14.70
CA ALA A 348 28.73 -16.54 -15.53
C ALA A 348 30.24 -16.64 -15.23
N ALA A 349 30.79 -17.85 -15.33
CA ALA A 349 32.22 -18.09 -15.15
C ALA A 349 32.96 -17.96 -16.48
N LEU A 350 34.07 -17.22 -16.49
CA LEU A 350 35.00 -17.15 -17.63
C LEU A 350 36.42 -17.43 -17.14
N ARG A 351 37.08 -18.41 -17.75
CA ARG A 351 38.52 -18.65 -17.57
C ARG A 351 39.23 -18.45 -18.89
N PHE A 352 40.26 -17.61 -18.94
CA PHE A 352 40.97 -17.30 -20.18
C PHE A 352 42.48 -17.15 -19.97
N GLN A 353 43.23 -17.26 -21.06
CA GLN A 353 44.68 -17.05 -21.10
C GLN A 353 45.10 -16.42 -22.43
N VAL A 354 46.06 -15.50 -22.38
CA VAL A 354 46.71 -14.97 -23.59
C VAL A 354 47.80 -15.94 -24.00
N VAL A 355 47.80 -16.39 -25.25
CA VAL A 355 48.72 -17.42 -25.74
C VAL A 355 49.30 -17.04 -27.10
N GLU A 356 50.53 -17.45 -27.36
CA GLU A 356 51.17 -17.30 -28.67
C GLU A 356 50.47 -18.16 -29.72
N ALA A 357 50.04 -17.58 -30.83
CA ALA A 357 49.23 -18.28 -31.84
C ALA A 357 49.91 -19.54 -32.42
N ALA A 358 51.24 -19.56 -32.49
CA ALA A 358 52.02 -20.65 -33.08
C ALA A 358 52.25 -21.84 -32.14
N THR A 359 52.32 -21.59 -30.83
CA THR A 359 52.76 -22.60 -29.84
C THR A 359 51.71 -22.91 -28.78
N ALA A 360 50.66 -22.09 -28.69
CA ALA A 360 49.69 -22.08 -27.59
C ALA A 360 50.34 -21.92 -26.20
N ALA A 361 51.60 -21.47 -26.13
CA ALA A 361 52.28 -21.18 -24.88
C ALA A 361 51.78 -19.85 -24.29
N PRO A 362 51.76 -19.68 -22.96
CA PRO A 362 51.34 -18.43 -22.34
C PRO A 362 52.17 -17.24 -22.81
N ALA A 363 51.51 -16.20 -23.31
CA ALA A 363 52.11 -14.92 -23.64
C ALA A 363 51.93 -13.97 -22.45
N THR A 364 53.01 -13.32 -22.01
CA THR A 364 53.01 -12.45 -20.81
C THR A 364 53.26 -11.00 -21.16
N GLY A 365 52.77 -10.07 -20.34
CA GLY A 365 53.04 -8.63 -20.50
C GLY A 365 52.10 -7.89 -21.45
N TRP A 366 51.12 -8.57 -22.04
CA TRP A 366 50.01 -7.94 -22.77
C TRP A 366 49.01 -7.33 -21.79
N SER A 367 48.62 -6.07 -21.99
CA SER A 367 47.51 -5.44 -21.25
C SER A 367 46.19 -6.06 -21.68
N ILE A 368 45.34 -6.41 -20.71
CA ILE A 368 44.07 -7.09 -20.93
C ILE A 368 42.91 -6.18 -20.56
N THR A 369 42.02 -5.94 -21.50
CA THR A 369 40.73 -5.28 -21.27
C THR A 369 39.60 -6.21 -21.66
N ILE A 370 38.53 -6.25 -20.88
CA ILE A 370 37.30 -6.95 -21.24
C ILE A 370 36.14 -5.96 -21.32
N ARG A 371 35.32 -6.07 -22.37
CA ARG A 371 34.21 -5.16 -22.66
C ARG A 371 32.93 -5.94 -22.95
N ASN A 372 31.83 -5.53 -22.34
CA ASN A 372 30.52 -6.02 -22.75
C ASN A 372 30.12 -5.33 -24.06
N GLU A 373 29.87 -6.10 -25.11
CA GLU A 373 29.39 -5.62 -26.41
C GLU A 373 27.87 -5.37 -26.40
N ASP A 374 27.14 -5.83 -25.39
CA ASP A 374 25.70 -5.54 -25.26
C ASP A 374 25.42 -4.13 -24.69
N CYS A 375 26.37 -3.53 -23.96
CA CYS A 375 26.23 -2.15 -23.50
C CYS A 375 27.59 -1.45 -23.27
N ALA A 376 27.63 -0.13 -23.48
CA ALA A 376 28.87 0.65 -23.41
C ALA A 376 29.44 0.84 -21.99
N GLY A 377 28.64 0.57 -20.94
CA GLY A 377 28.97 0.89 -19.55
C GLY A 377 29.84 -0.13 -18.82
N GLU A 378 30.12 -1.29 -19.42
CA GLU A 378 30.88 -2.36 -18.77
C GLU A 378 32.20 -2.61 -19.49
N VAL A 379 33.26 -2.04 -18.92
CA VAL A 379 34.63 -2.22 -19.36
C VAL A 379 35.49 -2.43 -18.13
N TYR A 380 36.24 -3.51 -18.10
CA TYR A 380 37.13 -3.83 -16.99
C TYR A 380 38.57 -3.97 -17.49
N ASP A 381 39.47 -3.21 -16.86
CA ASP A 381 40.91 -3.41 -16.99
C ASP A 381 41.33 -4.55 -16.04
N LEU A 382 41.92 -5.59 -16.61
CA LEU A 382 42.32 -6.79 -15.89
C LEU A 382 43.83 -6.84 -15.63
N GLY A 383 44.56 -5.76 -15.95
CA GLY A 383 46.00 -5.66 -15.79
C GLY A 383 46.74 -6.33 -16.95
N TYR A 384 47.81 -7.07 -16.62
CA TYR A 384 48.69 -7.69 -17.61
C TYR A 384 48.61 -9.21 -17.57
N SER A 385 48.70 -9.85 -18.74
CA SER A 385 48.78 -11.29 -18.89
C SER A 385 50.00 -11.88 -18.19
N THR A 386 49.79 -13.05 -17.59
CA THR A 386 50.82 -13.84 -16.89
C THR A 386 50.83 -15.28 -17.38
N THR A 387 51.71 -16.11 -16.83
CA THR A 387 51.73 -17.55 -17.12
C THR A 387 50.51 -18.31 -16.57
N GLU A 388 49.76 -17.69 -15.65
CA GLU A 388 48.56 -18.27 -15.05
C GLU A 388 47.30 -17.78 -15.77
N PRO A 389 46.28 -18.64 -15.93
CA PRO A 389 44.98 -18.24 -16.47
C PRO A 389 44.22 -17.34 -15.49
N VAL A 390 43.37 -16.48 -16.03
CA VAL A 390 42.53 -15.56 -15.25
C VAL A 390 41.11 -16.12 -15.13
N SER A 391 40.56 -16.16 -13.92
CA SER A 391 39.23 -16.70 -13.60
C SER A 391 38.28 -15.59 -13.13
N LEU A 392 37.26 -15.26 -13.92
CA LEU A 392 36.30 -14.17 -13.67
C LEU A 392 34.87 -14.64 -13.49
N SER A 393 34.14 -13.97 -12.61
CA SER A 393 32.67 -13.96 -12.57
C SER A 393 32.17 -12.71 -13.29
N LEU A 394 31.44 -12.87 -14.40
CA LEU A 394 30.95 -11.78 -15.23
C LEU A 394 29.42 -11.80 -15.35
N PRO A 395 28.77 -10.64 -15.52
CA PRO A 395 27.38 -10.59 -15.96
C PRO A 395 27.13 -11.42 -17.24
N PRO A 396 25.94 -12.03 -17.39
CA PRO A 396 25.53 -12.57 -18.68
C PRO A 396 25.58 -11.51 -19.77
N GLY A 397 26.04 -11.88 -20.96
CA GLY A 397 26.16 -10.98 -22.10
C GLY A 397 27.21 -11.40 -23.11
N LYS A 398 27.40 -10.57 -24.13
CA LYS A 398 28.43 -10.73 -25.15
C LYS A 398 29.68 -9.98 -24.74
N TRP A 399 30.78 -10.69 -24.58
CA TRP A 399 32.04 -10.12 -24.11
C TRP A 399 33.12 -10.17 -25.19
N ARG A 400 33.87 -9.09 -25.30
CA ARG A 400 35.11 -9.00 -26.09
C ARG A 400 36.29 -8.87 -25.14
N LEU A 401 37.22 -9.83 -25.19
CA LEU A 401 38.49 -9.77 -24.48
C LEU A 401 39.55 -9.28 -25.45
N GLU A 402 40.19 -8.17 -25.11
CA GLU A 402 41.23 -7.53 -25.90
C GLU A 402 42.57 -7.66 -25.16
N ALA A 403 43.61 -8.08 -25.88
CA ALA A 403 44.99 -8.09 -25.41
C ALA A 403 45.82 -7.15 -26.28
N THR A 404 46.57 -6.22 -25.69
CA THR A 404 47.47 -5.31 -26.43
C THR A 404 48.88 -5.23 -25.84
N ASP A 405 49.89 -5.20 -26.71
CA ASP A 405 51.31 -4.94 -26.35
C ASP A 405 51.72 -3.47 -26.61
N GLY A 406 50.75 -2.61 -26.95
CA GLY A 406 50.96 -1.21 -27.33
C GLY A 406 51.21 -0.98 -28.83
N ALA A 407 51.56 -2.03 -29.58
CA ALA A 407 51.73 -1.97 -31.04
C ALA A 407 50.69 -2.83 -31.79
N ARG A 408 50.30 -3.95 -31.20
CA ARG A 408 49.31 -4.90 -31.69
C ARG A 408 48.16 -5.00 -30.70
N THR A 409 46.97 -5.28 -31.22
CA THR A 409 45.77 -5.54 -30.42
C THR A 409 45.05 -6.73 -31.03
N GLU A 410 44.94 -7.79 -30.25
CA GLU A 410 44.19 -8.98 -30.61
C GLU A 410 42.99 -9.14 -29.69
N PHE A 411 41.99 -9.89 -30.15
CA PHE A 411 40.80 -10.08 -29.34
C PHE A 411 40.10 -11.41 -29.61
N THR A 412 39.34 -11.86 -28.63
CA THR A 412 38.39 -12.97 -28.77
C THR A 412 37.02 -12.57 -28.23
N ARG A 413 35.98 -13.24 -28.72
CA ARG A 413 34.59 -13.00 -28.28
C ARG A 413 34.03 -14.21 -27.57
N VAL A 414 33.29 -13.97 -26.50
CA VAL A 414 32.63 -15.00 -25.71
C VAL A 414 31.20 -14.55 -25.42
N ASN A 415 30.25 -15.44 -25.65
CA ASN A 415 28.86 -15.22 -25.22
C ASN A 415 28.64 -16.00 -23.92
N LEU A 416 28.22 -15.29 -22.88
CA LEU A 416 27.95 -15.87 -21.56
C LEU A 416 26.45 -15.81 -21.28
N ALA A 417 25.80 -16.95 -21.10
CA ALA A 417 24.40 -17.00 -20.68
C ALA A 417 24.25 -17.08 -19.16
N GLU A 418 23.07 -16.71 -18.65
CA GLU A 418 22.73 -16.84 -17.23
C GLU A 418 22.81 -18.32 -16.80
N ASN A 419 23.44 -18.60 -15.65
CA ASN A 419 23.76 -19.95 -15.19
C ASN A 419 24.64 -20.78 -16.14
N GLN A 420 25.21 -20.20 -17.20
CA GLN A 420 26.34 -20.85 -17.85
C GLN A 420 27.55 -20.74 -16.94
N LEU A 421 27.73 -21.81 -16.17
CA LEU A 421 29.07 -22.27 -15.95
C LEU A 421 29.57 -22.73 -17.31
N LEU A 422 30.59 -22.08 -17.85
CA LEU A 422 31.48 -22.76 -18.78
C LEU A 422 32.18 -23.87 -17.97
N LEU A 423 31.42 -24.93 -17.68
CA LEU A 423 31.72 -26.02 -16.75
C LEU A 423 32.74 -26.99 -17.35
N ASP A 424 33.07 -26.85 -18.63
CA ASP A 424 33.98 -27.77 -19.31
C ASP A 424 35.39 -27.19 -19.46
N GLY A 425 35.96 -26.66 -18.37
CA GLY A 425 37.43 -26.56 -18.17
C GLY A 425 38.26 -25.89 -19.28
N ALA A 426 37.63 -25.27 -20.28
CA ALA A 426 38.27 -24.79 -21.49
C ALA A 426 38.73 -23.36 -21.23
N ILE A 427 40.03 -23.20 -21.09
CA ILE A 427 40.66 -21.90 -21.06
C ILE A 427 40.42 -21.26 -22.42
N VAL A 428 39.67 -20.17 -22.45
CA VAL A 428 39.49 -19.36 -23.67
C VAL A 428 40.85 -18.75 -24.02
N ALA A 429 41.36 -19.06 -25.20
CA ALA A 429 42.61 -18.51 -25.71
C ALA A 429 42.39 -17.15 -26.39
N VAL A 430 43.18 -16.15 -26.02
CA VAL A 430 43.40 -14.93 -26.82
C VAL A 430 44.73 -15.13 -27.54
N ASN A 431 44.68 -15.41 -28.84
CA ASN A 431 45.88 -15.68 -29.64
C ASN A 431 46.56 -14.37 -30.04
N VAL A 432 47.85 -14.22 -29.73
CA VAL A 432 48.68 -13.03 -30.00
C VAL A 432 49.89 -13.31 -30.89
#